data_AF-A0A661K5U2-F1
#
_entry.id   AF-A0A661K5U2-F1
#
_cell.length_a   1.000
_cell.length_b   1.000
_cell.length_c   1.000
_cell.angle_alpha   90.00
_cell.angle_beta   90.00
_cell.angle_gamma   90.00
#
_symmetry.space_group_name_H-M   'P 1'
#
loop_
_entity.id
_entity.type
_entity.pdbx_description
1 polymer ?
#
loop_
_entity_poly.entity_id
_entity_poly.type
_entity_poly.pdbx_seq_one_letter_code
_entity_poly.pdbx_strand_id
1 'polypeptide(L)'
;MSEKEKLQSKDEEIKKFEAEVEDAIDELFVPLSGDGDDEQKAVGNAEPEGGVSDLKPVDEEKKRAEGDDKTGAEEKIEVPNLESSIEAAIDELFVDTTAQSETEAEPEKSVSAMGDMEEKTKGEEDAGEPPVVQANAEEGVASEEQINAEIVDSLKEKLLSLDWEISAANIRAMEKALNELPPEITSNPKIVSIVRMMQGVLKYLATVRYSASPLSIQFLRDAMEALEKFMVSPVIEDDEGKRIVGELVNKFRRLKYEAKKYQKVKVRRDVAEKRVEERELPSEIIPDVLQHVDQIQKNLEEIATYNKRIKVCINRVQNLLSRYERLQAVLERKPTLAKVSNYFGETTKGMVQEVSGIENYIRELNGIFEQSAETLKQHKEILEKKSVAKGADKTEKPVSPVEYGEEVPVEAVKEDVDE
;
A
#
# COMPACT_ATOMS: atom_id res chain seq x y z
N MET A 1 15.62 -19.44 -71.98
CA MET A 1 14.25 -19.71 -71.51
C MET A 1 13.32 -18.70 -72.14
N SER A 2 12.24 -19.17 -72.78
CA SER A 2 11.26 -18.25 -73.36
C SER A 2 10.45 -17.58 -72.24
N GLU A 3 9.90 -16.39 -72.46
CA GLU A 3 9.01 -15.72 -71.48
C GLU A 3 7.86 -16.63 -71.01
N LYS A 4 7.47 -17.60 -71.84
CA LYS A 4 6.45 -18.60 -71.52
C LYS A 4 6.87 -19.55 -70.40
N GLU A 5 8.14 -19.94 -70.34
CA GLU A 5 8.68 -20.76 -69.23
C GLU A 5 8.76 -19.96 -67.93
N LYS A 6 9.09 -18.66 -68.00
CA LYS A 6 9.08 -17.79 -66.81
C LYS A 6 7.69 -17.58 -66.24
N LEU A 7 6.67 -17.51 -67.09
CA LEU A 7 5.26 -17.42 -66.64
C LEU A 7 4.78 -18.73 -66.03
N GLN A 8 5.09 -19.88 -66.66
CA GLN A 8 4.73 -21.18 -66.11
C GLN A 8 5.40 -21.46 -64.75
N SER A 9 6.67 -21.08 -64.59
CA SER A 9 7.39 -21.22 -63.31
C SER A 9 6.75 -20.40 -62.18
N LYS A 10 6.18 -19.22 -62.48
CA LYS A 10 5.50 -18.39 -61.48
C LYS A 10 4.14 -18.97 -61.08
N ASP A 11 3.40 -19.52 -62.02
CA ASP A 11 2.10 -20.14 -61.73
C ASP A 11 2.27 -21.40 -60.85
N GLU A 12 3.35 -22.15 -61.03
CA GLU A 12 3.69 -23.29 -60.16
C GLU A 12 4.10 -22.86 -58.74
N GLU A 13 4.86 -21.77 -58.61
CA GLU A 13 5.19 -21.19 -57.30
C GLU A 13 3.95 -20.66 -56.57
N ILE A 14 3.02 -20.02 -57.27
CA ILE A 14 1.76 -19.53 -56.69
C ILE A 14 0.90 -20.69 -56.21
N LYS A 15 0.73 -21.76 -57.01
CA LYS A 15 -0.05 -22.93 -56.60
C LYS A 15 0.55 -23.65 -55.39
N LYS A 16 1.88 -23.75 -55.34
CA LYS A 16 2.57 -24.34 -54.20
C LYS A 16 2.35 -23.51 -52.92
N PHE A 17 2.37 -22.18 -53.06
CA PHE A 17 2.08 -21.26 -51.96
C PHE A 17 0.60 -21.35 -51.49
N GLU A 18 -0.35 -21.45 -52.42
CA GLU A 18 -1.78 -21.62 -52.09
C GLU A 18 -2.03 -22.91 -51.30
N ALA A 19 -1.44 -24.04 -51.72
CA ALA A 19 -1.56 -25.31 -51.01
C ALA A 19 -0.94 -25.26 -49.60
N GLU A 20 0.22 -24.60 -49.44
CA GLU A 20 0.86 -24.44 -48.12
C GLU A 20 0.04 -23.51 -47.20
N VAL A 21 -0.74 -22.58 -47.75
CA VAL A 21 -1.67 -21.74 -46.99
C VAL A 21 -2.91 -22.54 -46.57
N GLU A 22 -3.47 -23.39 -47.42
CA GLU A 22 -4.61 -24.25 -47.06
C GLU A 22 -4.24 -25.25 -45.95
N ASP A 23 -3.09 -25.92 -46.04
CA ASP A 23 -2.62 -26.84 -44.99
C ASP A 23 -2.44 -26.11 -43.63
N ALA A 24 -1.89 -24.89 -43.65
CA ALA A 24 -1.71 -24.09 -42.43
C ALA A 24 -3.05 -23.60 -41.83
N ILE A 25 -4.06 -23.36 -42.68
CA ILE A 25 -5.41 -23.02 -42.23
C ILE A 25 -6.05 -24.22 -41.56
N ASP A 26 -5.97 -25.42 -42.16
CA ASP A 26 -6.55 -26.62 -41.56
C ASP A 26 -5.90 -26.96 -40.21
N GLU A 27 -4.59 -26.73 -40.05
CA GLU A 27 -3.85 -26.91 -38.78
C GLU A 27 -4.30 -25.93 -37.68
N LEU A 28 -4.77 -24.72 -38.05
CA LEU A 28 -5.30 -23.71 -37.12
C LEU A 28 -6.69 -24.03 -36.59
N PHE A 29 -7.49 -24.82 -37.34
CA PHE A 29 -8.87 -25.15 -37.01
C PHE A 29 -9.10 -26.56 -36.50
N VAL A 30 -8.07 -27.40 -36.38
CA VAL A 30 -8.18 -28.68 -35.65
C VAL A 30 -8.63 -28.37 -34.22
N PRO A 31 -9.84 -28.79 -33.80
CA PRO A 31 -10.25 -28.67 -32.41
C PRO A 31 -9.24 -29.46 -31.60
N LEU A 32 -8.66 -28.83 -30.56
CA LEU A 32 -7.90 -29.54 -29.53
C LEU A 32 -8.86 -30.50 -28.83
N SER A 33 -9.07 -31.63 -29.47
CA SER A 33 -9.86 -32.76 -29.02
C SER A 33 -8.90 -33.63 -28.24
N GLY A 34 -8.45 -33.09 -27.12
CA GLY A 34 -7.48 -33.69 -26.23
C GLY A 34 -7.75 -33.17 -24.84
N ASP A 35 -8.40 -34.03 -24.05
CA ASP A 35 -8.52 -34.01 -22.60
C ASP A 35 -9.51 -33.02 -21.98
N GLY A 36 -10.73 -33.55 -21.79
CA GLY A 36 -11.35 -33.54 -20.46
C GLY A 36 -12.54 -32.61 -20.29
N ASP A 37 -13.73 -33.08 -20.68
CA ASP A 37 -15.00 -32.56 -20.15
C ASP A 37 -16.07 -33.67 -20.20
N ASP A 38 -15.94 -34.66 -19.32
CA ASP A 38 -17.05 -35.52 -18.87
C ASP A 38 -17.67 -34.90 -17.59
N GLU A 39 -17.95 -33.60 -17.58
CA GLU A 39 -18.67 -32.99 -16.44
C GLU A 39 -19.42 -31.70 -16.79
N GLN A 40 -20.18 -31.69 -17.89
CA GLN A 40 -21.23 -30.70 -18.12
C GLN A 40 -22.54 -31.38 -18.54
N LYS A 41 -23.22 -31.98 -17.56
CA LYS A 41 -24.67 -32.18 -17.62
C LYS A 41 -25.33 -31.45 -16.46
N ALA A 42 -26.32 -30.65 -16.82
CA ALA A 42 -27.31 -29.98 -15.97
C ALA A 42 -26.87 -28.67 -15.29
N VAL A 43 -26.90 -27.57 -16.06
CA VAL A 43 -27.44 -26.31 -15.53
C VAL A 43 -28.49 -25.82 -16.52
N GLY A 44 -29.76 -25.99 -16.14
CA GLY A 44 -30.90 -25.53 -16.89
C GLY A 44 -30.97 -24.00 -16.93
N ASN A 45 -31.37 -23.48 -18.09
CA ASN A 45 -31.80 -22.10 -18.25
C ASN A 45 -32.93 -21.78 -17.26
N ALA A 46 -32.66 -20.85 -16.34
CA ALA A 46 -33.69 -20.10 -15.65
C ALA A 46 -33.52 -18.63 -16.06
N GLU A 47 -34.49 -18.12 -16.82
CA GLU A 47 -34.67 -16.69 -17.09
C GLU A 47 -34.98 -15.96 -15.77
N PRO A 48 -34.40 -14.78 -15.52
CA PRO A 48 -34.83 -13.94 -14.41
C PRO A 48 -35.95 -13.01 -14.88
N GLU A 49 -37.20 -13.37 -14.56
CA GLU A 49 -38.31 -12.42 -14.48
C GLU A 49 -38.44 -11.86 -13.06
N GLY A 50 -38.81 -10.58 -12.96
CA GLY A 50 -39.19 -9.89 -11.72
C GLY A 50 -38.11 -8.92 -11.23
N GLY A 51 -38.35 -7.65 -10.95
CA GLY A 51 -39.61 -6.94 -10.70
C GLY A 51 -39.21 -5.75 -9.84
N VAL A 52 -39.28 -4.55 -10.40
CA VAL A 52 -38.91 -3.31 -9.72
C VAL A 52 -40.06 -2.93 -8.79
N SER A 53 -39.85 -3.00 -7.48
CA SER A 53 -40.82 -2.53 -6.48
C SER A 53 -40.25 -1.38 -5.66
N ASP A 54 -40.85 -0.21 -5.91
CA ASP A 54 -41.09 0.94 -5.04
C ASP A 54 -40.49 0.91 -3.62
N LEU A 55 -39.52 1.79 -3.40
CA LEU A 55 -39.13 2.26 -2.07
C LEU A 55 -39.83 3.58 -1.77
N LYS A 56 -40.77 3.54 -0.82
CA LYS A 56 -41.33 4.74 -0.17
C LYS A 56 -40.33 5.31 0.85
N PRO A 57 -40.31 6.63 1.06
CA PRO A 57 -39.51 7.25 2.12
C PRO A 57 -40.18 7.05 3.49
N VAL A 58 -39.38 6.70 4.48
CA VAL A 58 -39.77 6.66 5.90
C VAL A 58 -39.33 7.97 6.55
N ASP A 59 -40.31 8.76 6.97
CA ASP A 59 -40.15 9.87 7.90
C ASP A 59 -39.89 9.32 9.32
N GLU A 60 -38.76 9.67 9.92
CA GLU A 60 -38.56 9.55 11.37
C GLU A 60 -37.92 10.83 11.94
N GLU A 61 -38.79 11.76 12.32
CA GLU A 61 -38.56 12.62 13.49
C GLU A 61 -38.70 11.76 14.76
N LYS A 62 -37.82 11.95 15.77
CA LYS A 62 -38.19 12.29 17.17
C LYS A 62 -37.07 12.06 18.21
N LYS A 63 -36.63 13.20 18.78
CA LYS A 63 -36.30 13.51 20.19
C LYS A 63 -35.69 12.43 21.11
N ARG A 64 -34.57 12.80 21.76
CA ARG A 64 -34.23 12.71 23.20
C ARG A 64 -32.70 12.84 23.35
N ALA A 65 -32.08 13.30 24.42
CA ALA A 65 -32.42 14.11 25.58
C ALA A 65 -31.05 14.54 26.15
N GLU A 66 -30.96 15.75 26.69
CA GLU A 66 -29.79 16.22 27.44
C GLU A 66 -29.64 15.39 28.71
N GLY A 67 -28.40 14.93 28.96
CA GLY A 67 -28.02 14.21 30.17
C GLY A 67 -26.61 14.67 30.58
N ASP A 68 -26.60 15.55 31.57
CA ASP A 68 -25.45 16.07 32.31
C ASP A 68 -24.81 14.92 33.10
N ASP A 69 -23.50 14.65 32.93
CA ASP A 69 -22.80 13.73 33.83
C ASP A 69 -21.38 14.22 34.14
N LYS A 70 -21.18 14.50 35.43
CA LYS A 70 -19.97 15.01 36.05
C LYS A 70 -19.17 13.86 36.65
N THR A 71 -17.86 14.09 36.73
CA THR A 71 -16.87 13.50 37.65
C THR A 71 -16.51 12.02 37.49
N GLY A 72 -15.29 11.80 36.97
CA GLY A 72 -14.50 10.59 37.21
C GLY A 72 -13.02 10.96 37.16
N ALA A 73 -12.33 10.88 38.30
CA ALA A 73 -10.91 11.17 38.43
C ALA A 73 -10.09 10.09 37.73
N GLU A 74 -9.37 10.46 36.65
CA GLU A 74 -8.45 9.56 35.97
C GLU A 74 -7.06 9.63 36.62
N GLU A 75 -6.61 8.47 37.09
CA GLU A 75 -5.29 8.18 37.61
C GLU A 75 -4.26 8.27 36.47
N LYS A 76 -3.33 9.23 36.57
CA LYS A 76 -2.27 9.47 35.58
C LYS A 76 -1.25 8.33 35.63
N ILE A 77 -1.24 7.49 34.61
CA ILE A 77 -0.10 6.63 34.29
C ILE A 77 0.92 7.49 33.53
N GLU A 78 2.05 7.78 34.16
CA GLU A 78 3.18 8.48 33.56
C GLU A 78 3.91 7.56 32.56
N VAL A 79 3.54 7.68 31.28
CA VAL A 79 4.33 7.12 30.18
C VAL A 79 5.49 8.09 29.93
N PRO A 80 6.76 7.65 29.93
CA PRO A 80 7.91 8.53 29.81
C PRO A 80 7.92 9.28 28.47
N ASN A 81 8.34 10.53 28.60
CA ASN A 81 8.17 11.69 27.73
C ASN A 81 8.96 11.59 26.40
N LEU A 82 8.54 10.71 25.49
CA LEU A 82 9.10 10.64 24.13
C LEU A 82 8.81 11.91 23.32
N GLU A 83 7.72 12.63 23.65
CA GLU A 83 7.31 13.85 22.97
C GLU A 83 8.26 15.03 23.23
N SER A 84 8.69 15.25 24.48
CA SER A 84 9.63 16.33 24.80
C SER A 84 11.01 16.11 24.15
N SER A 85 11.45 14.87 23.99
CA SER A 85 12.73 14.56 23.35
C SER A 85 12.70 14.84 21.84
N ILE A 86 11.54 14.70 21.19
CA ILE A 86 11.39 15.01 19.75
C ILE A 86 11.23 16.51 19.53
N GLU A 87 10.51 17.23 20.39
CA GLU A 87 10.40 18.69 20.32
C GLU A 87 11.74 19.38 20.58
N ALA A 88 12.51 18.93 21.58
CA ALA A 88 13.85 19.46 21.83
C ALA A 88 14.81 19.25 20.64
N ALA A 89 14.77 18.07 19.99
CA ALA A 89 15.61 17.78 18.83
C ALA A 89 15.19 18.55 17.56
N ILE A 90 13.92 18.96 17.47
CA ILE A 90 13.44 19.84 16.40
C ILE A 90 13.89 21.28 16.68
N ASP A 91 13.73 21.78 17.89
CA ASP A 91 14.16 23.14 18.23
C ASP A 91 15.68 23.31 18.09
N GLU A 92 16.48 22.32 18.50
CA GLU A 92 17.94 22.29 18.31
C GLU A 92 18.37 22.31 16.83
N LEU A 93 17.53 21.80 15.93
CA LEU A 93 17.75 21.82 14.48
C LEU A 93 17.48 23.19 13.82
N PHE A 94 16.79 24.09 14.53
CA PHE A 94 16.36 25.40 14.01
C PHE A 94 16.83 26.58 14.87
N VAL A 95 17.70 26.37 15.88
CA VAL A 95 18.43 27.49 16.50
C VAL A 95 19.48 27.95 15.50
N ASP A 96 19.19 29.08 14.85
CA ASP A 96 20.11 29.79 13.96
C ASP A 96 21.52 29.90 14.59
N THR A 97 22.50 29.21 14.01
CA THR A 97 23.93 29.21 14.40
C THR A 97 24.63 30.55 14.13
N THR A 98 23.88 31.65 13.99
CA THR A 98 24.40 32.99 13.65
C THR A 98 24.76 33.85 14.86
N ALA A 99 24.67 33.34 16.10
CA ALA A 99 24.91 34.14 17.32
C ALA A 99 26.18 33.78 18.12
N GLN A 100 27.13 33.02 17.57
CA GLN A 100 28.42 32.73 18.23
C GLN A 100 29.61 32.91 17.28
N SER A 101 29.84 34.13 16.78
CA SER A 101 31.19 34.54 16.34
C SER A 101 31.38 36.07 16.40
N GLU A 102 31.03 36.71 17.51
CA GLU A 102 31.44 38.09 17.76
C GLU A 102 31.93 38.24 19.20
N THR A 103 33.21 37.95 19.43
CA THR A 103 33.98 38.62 20.48
C THR A 103 35.49 38.52 20.22
N GLU A 104 36.11 39.69 20.13
CA GLU A 104 37.52 40.03 20.36
C GLU A 104 38.61 39.64 19.33
N ALA A 105 38.97 40.62 18.49
CA ALA A 105 40.35 41.09 18.39
C ALA A 105 40.41 42.54 17.83
N GLU A 106 41.17 43.37 18.54
CA GLU A 106 41.43 44.79 18.31
C GLU A 106 42.25 45.13 17.03
N PRO A 107 42.37 46.42 16.67
CA PRO A 107 42.80 46.87 15.36
C PRO A 107 44.27 47.33 15.31
N GLU A 108 45.02 46.91 14.28
CA GLU A 108 46.18 47.65 13.77
C GLU A 108 46.13 47.67 12.23
N LYS A 109 45.90 48.83 11.60
CA LYS A 109 46.88 49.85 11.18
C LYS A 109 47.62 49.49 9.88
N SER A 110 47.29 50.23 8.82
CA SER A 110 48.15 50.61 7.67
C SER A 110 48.63 49.44 6.76
N VAL A 111 48.64 49.50 5.44
CA VAL A 111 49.34 50.41 4.54
C VAL A 111 48.88 50.11 3.09
N SER A 112 48.60 51.17 2.33
CA SER A 112 48.93 51.45 0.91
C SER A 112 49.12 50.34 -0.15
N ALA A 113 48.77 50.77 -1.37
CA ALA A 113 49.38 50.49 -2.69
C ALA A 113 48.73 49.36 -3.52
N MET A 114 48.03 49.70 -4.61
CA MET A 114 48.57 49.91 -5.97
C MET A 114 49.28 48.66 -6.51
N GLY A 115 48.70 48.06 -7.57
CA GLY A 115 49.32 46.95 -8.28
C GLY A 115 48.45 46.44 -9.42
N ASP A 116 48.34 47.27 -10.47
CA ASP A 116 48.12 46.84 -11.86
C ASP A 116 49.06 45.68 -12.21
N MET A 117 48.57 44.58 -12.79
CA MET A 117 49.40 43.73 -13.65
C MET A 117 48.54 42.84 -14.56
N GLU A 118 48.28 43.34 -15.76
CA GLU A 118 48.15 42.49 -16.95
C GLU A 118 49.42 41.66 -17.11
N GLU A 119 49.33 40.34 -17.28
CA GLU A 119 50.37 39.62 -18.03
C GLU A 119 49.82 38.45 -18.86
N LYS A 120 49.73 38.79 -20.14
CA LYS A 120 49.67 37.99 -21.34
C LYS A 120 50.85 37.02 -21.42
N THR A 121 50.60 35.72 -21.56
CA THR A 121 51.57 34.82 -22.20
C THR A 121 50.90 33.97 -23.28
N LYS A 122 51.53 34.05 -24.45
CA LYS A 122 51.22 33.43 -25.74
C LYS A 122 52.54 32.79 -26.19
N GLY A 123 52.46 31.59 -26.77
CA GLY A 123 53.59 30.82 -27.32
C GLY A 123 53.91 29.63 -26.41
N GLU A 124 54.28 28.46 -26.91
CA GLU A 124 54.95 28.15 -28.17
C GLU A 124 54.81 26.64 -28.44
N GLU A 125 54.84 26.29 -29.72
CA GLU A 125 54.88 24.94 -30.26
C GLU A 125 56.13 24.20 -29.77
N ASP A 126 56.01 22.93 -29.36
CA ASP A 126 57.13 22.00 -29.50
C ASP A 126 56.66 20.57 -29.78
N ALA A 127 57.32 19.99 -30.77
CA ALA A 127 57.07 18.70 -31.36
C ALA A 127 57.74 17.62 -30.50
N GLY A 128 56.98 16.56 -30.21
CA GLY A 128 57.55 15.37 -29.61
C GLY A 128 56.47 14.32 -29.39
N GLU A 129 56.34 13.40 -30.34
CA GLU A 129 55.73 12.09 -30.09
C GLU A 129 56.68 11.25 -29.22
N PRO A 130 56.21 10.75 -28.07
CA PRO A 130 56.66 9.47 -27.56
C PRO A 130 55.49 8.48 -27.43
N PRO A 131 55.77 7.20 -27.18
CA PRO A 131 55.12 6.10 -27.85
C PRO A 131 53.78 5.70 -27.22
N VAL A 132 52.93 5.15 -28.08
CA VAL A 132 51.68 4.46 -27.79
C VAL A 132 51.92 3.35 -26.77
N VAL A 133 51.70 3.64 -25.50
CA VAL A 133 51.47 2.64 -24.45
C VAL A 133 49.96 2.52 -24.30
N GLN A 134 49.40 1.46 -24.87
CA GLN A 134 48.01 1.03 -24.61
C GLN A 134 47.90 0.60 -23.15
N ALA A 135 47.57 1.53 -22.27
CA ALA A 135 47.10 1.28 -20.91
C ALA A 135 45.58 1.50 -20.87
N ASN A 136 44.83 0.56 -21.46
CA ASN A 136 43.39 0.44 -21.27
C ASN A 136 43.13 -0.23 -19.92
N ALA A 137 43.11 0.57 -18.86
CA ALA A 137 42.47 0.26 -17.59
C ALA A 137 42.10 1.60 -16.94
N GLU A 138 41.26 2.39 -17.63
CA GLU A 138 40.46 3.41 -16.96
C GLU A 138 39.47 2.64 -16.08
N GLU A 139 39.88 2.33 -14.85
CA GLU A 139 38.96 2.07 -13.75
C GLU A 139 38.09 3.32 -13.62
N GLY A 140 36.93 3.28 -14.27
CA GLY A 140 35.93 4.32 -14.23
C GLY A 140 35.45 4.49 -12.80
N VAL A 141 36.03 5.46 -12.10
CA VAL A 141 35.51 5.94 -10.83
C VAL A 141 34.12 6.50 -11.15
N ALA A 142 33.07 5.78 -10.73
CA ALA A 142 31.70 6.22 -10.88
C ALA A 142 31.58 7.65 -10.34
N SER A 143 30.90 8.53 -11.07
CA SER A 143 30.72 9.90 -10.60
C SER A 143 29.91 9.89 -9.29
N GLU A 144 30.15 10.85 -8.41
CA GLU A 144 29.40 10.99 -7.15
C GLU A 144 27.88 11.02 -7.38
N GLU A 145 27.46 11.63 -8.50
CA GLU A 145 26.06 11.63 -8.95
C GLU A 145 25.51 10.21 -9.23
N GLN A 146 26.32 9.32 -9.82
CA GLN A 146 25.92 7.93 -10.08
C GLN A 146 25.76 7.16 -8.76
N ILE A 147 26.70 7.32 -7.83
CA ILE A 147 26.63 6.68 -6.51
C ILE A 147 25.38 7.17 -5.76
N ASN A 148 25.11 8.47 -5.77
CA ASN A 148 23.93 9.04 -5.14
C ASN A 148 22.63 8.53 -5.78
N ALA A 149 22.57 8.40 -7.10
CA ALA A 149 21.42 7.85 -7.81
C ALA A 149 21.16 6.40 -7.43
N GLU A 150 22.19 5.55 -7.36
CA GLU A 150 22.05 4.15 -6.94
C GLU A 150 21.52 4.02 -5.50
N ILE A 151 21.98 4.89 -4.60
CA ILE A 151 21.48 4.94 -3.21
C ILE A 151 20.00 5.34 -3.18
N VAL A 152 19.62 6.36 -3.95
CA VAL A 152 18.23 6.81 -4.05
C VAL A 152 17.33 5.72 -4.62
N ASP A 153 17.77 5.01 -5.66
CA ASP A 153 17.01 3.92 -6.25
C ASP A 153 16.81 2.76 -5.28
N SER A 154 17.85 2.38 -4.54
CA SER A 154 17.75 1.40 -3.45
C SER A 154 16.72 1.82 -2.38
N LEU A 155 16.70 3.10 -2.00
CA LEU A 155 15.70 3.63 -1.05
C LEU A 155 14.27 3.61 -1.64
N LYS A 156 14.11 3.94 -2.92
CA LYS A 156 12.81 3.86 -3.62
C LYS A 156 12.28 2.43 -3.67
N GLU A 157 13.13 1.43 -3.92
CA GLU A 157 12.72 0.02 -3.89
C GLU A 157 12.20 -0.39 -2.50
N LYS A 158 12.87 0.03 -1.43
CA LYS A 158 12.41 -0.21 -0.05
C LYS A 158 11.10 0.52 0.25
N LEU A 159 10.95 1.76 -0.23
CA LEU A 159 9.71 2.51 -0.08
C LEU A 159 8.54 1.86 -0.84
N LEU A 160 8.77 1.38 -2.07
CA LEU A 160 7.77 0.64 -2.84
C LEU A 160 7.37 -0.64 -2.11
N SER A 161 8.33 -1.41 -1.59
CA SER A 161 8.04 -2.61 -0.79
C SER A 161 7.16 -2.28 0.43
N LEU A 162 7.41 -1.15 1.09
CA LEU A 162 6.61 -0.66 2.21
C LEU A 162 5.19 -0.20 1.80
N ASP A 163 5.06 0.39 0.61
CA ASP A 163 3.81 0.84 0.02
C ASP A 163 2.87 -0.33 -0.33
N TRP A 164 3.45 -1.42 -0.83
CA TRP A 164 2.74 -2.68 -1.07
C TRP A 164 2.30 -3.36 0.22
N GLU A 165 3.19 -3.44 1.21
CA GLU A 165 2.89 -4.08 2.48
C GLU A 165 3.52 -3.33 3.67
N ILE A 166 2.67 -2.75 4.52
CA ILE A 166 3.08 -2.09 5.76
C ILE A 166 3.38 -3.15 6.83
N SER A 167 4.49 -3.87 6.65
CA SER A 167 4.97 -4.91 7.56
C SER A 167 6.09 -4.40 8.46
N ALA A 168 6.26 -5.01 9.63
CA ALA A 168 7.37 -4.66 10.54
C ALA A 168 8.74 -4.93 9.92
N ALA A 169 8.84 -5.89 9.01
CA ALA A 169 10.07 -6.19 8.27
C ALA A 169 10.41 -5.06 7.28
N ASN A 170 9.44 -4.60 6.49
CA ASN A 170 9.63 -3.53 5.50
C ASN A 170 9.94 -2.19 6.19
N ILE A 171 9.27 -1.87 7.30
CA ILE A 171 9.55 -0.67 8.09
C ILE A 171 11.00 -0.66 8.60
N ARG A 172 11.46 -1.78 9.18
CA ARG A 172 12.84 -1.90 9.66
C ARG A 172 13.86 -1.88 8.53
N ALA A 173 13.55 -2.47 7.38
CA ALA A 173 14.42 -2.45 6.22
C ALA A 173 14.62 -1.01 5.71
N MET A 174 13.54 -0.22 5.64
CA MET A 174 13.62 1.20 5.28
C MET A 174 14.36 2.02 6.33
N GLU A 175 14.06 1.83 7.62
CA GLU A 175 14.74 2.54 8.71
C GLU A 175 16.25 2.23 8.72
N LYS A 176 16.63 0.98 8.48
CA LYS A 176 18.03 0.56 8.34
C LYS A 176 18.70 1.25 7.16
N ALA A 177 18.06 1.25 5.98
CA ALA A 177 18.61 1.89 4.79
C ALA A 177 18.82 3.40 4.99
N LEU A 178 17.91 4.09 5.69
CA LEU A 178 18.07 5.50 6.05
C LEU A 178 19.21 5.76 7.05
N ASN A 179 19.50 4.81 7.95
CA ASN A 179 20.61 4.92 8.91
C ASN A 179 21.98 4.56 8.31
N GLU A 180 21.98 3.81 7.20
CA GLU A 180 23.20 3.42 6.46
C GLU A 180 23.58 4.43 5.37
N LEU A 181 22.90 5.59 5.31
CA LEU A 181 23.25 6.67 4.40
C LEU A 181 24.69 7.15 4.67
N PRO A 182 25.53 7.31 3.61
CA PRO A 182 26.90 7.78 3.76
C PRO A 182 27.00 9.13 4.47
N PRO A 183 28.01 9.33 5.35
CA PRO A 183 28.18 10.55 6.10
C PRO A 183 28.32 11.80 5.21
N GLU A 184 28.90 11.64 4.02
CA GLU A 184 29.05 12.69 3.01
C GLU A 184 27.69 13.27 2.60
N ILE A 185 26.70 12.41 2.39
CA ILE A 185 25.32 12.81 2.06
C ILE A 185 24.64 13.47 3.26
N THR A 186 24.89 12.97 4.48
CA THR A 186 24.35 13.55 5.71
C THR A 186 25.03 14.85 6.15
N SER A 187 26.02 15.34 5.40
CA SER A 187 26.66 16.64 5.68
C SER A 187 25.71 17.81 5.39
N ASN A 188 24.69 17.61 4.54
CA ASN A 188 23.70 18.65 4.26
C ASN A 188 22.59 18.66 5.33
N PRO A 189 22.39 19.77 6.07
CA PRO A 189 21.38 19.85 7.13
C PRO A 189 19.94 19.67 6.62
N LYS A 190 19.66 20.04 5.36
CA LYS A 190 18.34 19.85 4.73
C LYS A 190 18.03 18.36 4.56
N ILE A 191 19.01 17.58 4.10
CA ILE A 191 18.89 16.12 3.96
C ILE A 191 18.67 15.47 5.32
N VAL A 192 19.47 15.84 6.33
CA VAL A 192 19.34 15.31 7.69
C VAL A 192 17.94 15.56 8.27
N SER A 193 17.39 16.76 8.04
CA SER A 193 16.02 17.09 8.48
C SER A 193 14.96 16.20 7.82
N ILE A 194 15.06 15.99 6.50
CA ILE A 194 14.15 15.11 5.74
C ILE A 194 14.23 13.67 6.26
N VAL A 195 15.44 13.13 6.40
CA VAL A 195 15.67 11.77 6.91
C VAL A 195 15.08 11.59 8.30
N ARG A 196 15.30 12.56 9.22
CA ARG A 196 14.72 12.51 10.58
C ARG A 196 13.21 12.53 10.56
N MET A 197 12.57 13.32 9.70
CA MET A 197 11.11 13.31 9.56
C MET A 197 10.61 11.95 9.04
N MET A 198 11.26 11.37 8.03
CA MET A 198 10.92 10.03 7.52
C MET A 198 11.03 8.98 8.62
N GLN A 199 12.11 8.97 9.40
CA GLN A 199 12.28 8.08 10.54
C GLN A 199 11.16 8.26 11.59
N GLY A 200 10.75 9.49 11.87
CA GLY A 200 9.62 9.77 12.75
C GLY A 200 8.31 9.13 12.25
N VAL A 201 8.05 9.19 10.95
CA VAL A 201 6.88 8.55 10.33
C VAL A 201 7.00 7.02 10.32
N LEU A 202 8.19 6.46 10.07
CA LEU A 202 8.42 5.02 10.14
C LEU A 202 8.18 4.47 11.55
N LYS A 203 8.61 5.19 12.59
CA LYS A 203 8.31 4.83 13.99
C LYS A 203 6.82 4.85 14.27
N TYR A 204 6.11 5.86 13.76
CA TYR A 204 4.65 5.91 13.85
C TYR A 204 4.01 4.69 13.15
N LEU A 205 4.41 4.37 11.92
CA LEU A 205 3.95 3.19 11.19
C LEU A 205 4.26 1.89 11.94
N ALA A 206 5.41 1.78 12.61
CA ALA A 206 5.75 0.59 13.39
C ALA A 206 4.76 0.34 14.54
N THR A 207 4.25 1.42 15.16
CA THR A 207 3.31 1.33 16.28
C THR A 207 1.86 1.06 15.86
N VAL A 208 1.42 1.63 14.73
CA VAL A 208 0.01 1.61 14.31
C VAL A 208 -0.25 0.60 13.18
N ARG A 209 0.75 0.26 12.37
CA ARG A 209 0.69 -0.68 11.23
C ARG A 209 -0.48 -0.37 10.29
N TYR A 210 -1.37 -1.33 10.06
CA TYR A 210 -2.49 -1.25 9.13
C TYR A 210 -3.52 -0.15 9.46
N SER A 211 -3.52 0.38 10.68
CA SER A 211 -4.43 1.47 11.07
C SER A 211 -3.82 2.86 10.88
N ALA A 212 -2.63 2.96 10.27
CA ALA A 212 -1.99 4.25 10.03
C ALA A 212 -2.76 5.08 9.01
N SER A 213 -2.67 6.41 9.13
CA SER A 213 -3.29 7.32 8.17
C SER A 213 -2.63 7.17 6.79
N PRO A 214 -3.39 7.12 5.67
CA PRO A 214 -2.83 7.11 4.32
C PRO A 214 -1.87 8.28 4.04
N LEU A 215 -2.04 9.40 4.75
CA LEU A 215 -1.14 10.55 4.69
C LEU A 215 0.31 10.21 5.10
N SER A 216 0.51 9.15 5.90
CA SER A 216 1.85 8.72 6.32
C SER A 216 2.68 8.23 5.14
N ILE A 217 2.07 7.42 4.28
CA ILE A 217 2.74 6.88 3.08
C ILE A 217 2.92 7.98 2.04
N GLN A 218 1.91 8.83 1.84
CA GLN A 218 2.03 10.00 0.96
C GLN A 218 3.18 10.91 1.38
N PHE A 219 3.31 11.18 2.69
CA PHE A 219 4.42 11.95 3.22
C PHE A 219 5.78 11.30 2.93
N LEU A 220 5.90 9.98 3.09
CA LEU A 220 7.16 9.28 2.79
C LEU A 220 7.54 9.38 1.31
N ARG A 221 6.58 9.34 0.39
CA ARG A 221 6.83 9.56 -1.05
C ARG A 221 7.29 10.98 -1.33
N ASP A 222 6.58 11.97 -0.81
CA ASP A 222 6.94 13.39 -0.95
C ASP A 222 8.36 13.67 -0.38
N ALA A 223 8.68 13.05 0.75
CA ALA A 223 9.99 13.17 1.39
C ALA A 223 11.10 12.49 0.56
N MET A 224 10.80 11.35 -0.06
CA MET A 224 11.73 10.64 -0.95
C MET A 224 12.02 11.44 -2.22
N GLU A 225 11.00 12.05 -2.83
CA GLU A 225 11.18 12.94 -3.98
C GLU A 225 12.03 14.17 -3.64
N ALA A 226 11.83 14.75 -2.44
CA ALA A 226 12.67 15.85 -1.98
C ALA A 226 14.12 15.39 -1.75
N LEU A 227 14.30 14.23 -1.12
CA LEU A 227 15.62 13.64 -0.88
C LEU A 227 16.37 13.39 -2.18
N GLU A 228 15.70 12.83 -3.18
CA GLU A 228 16.24 12.64 -4.53
C GLU A 228 16.72 13.94 -5.15
N LYS A 229 15.92 15.01 -5.07
CA LYS A 229 16.32 16.33 -5.59
C LYS A 229 17.62 16.80 -4.94
N PHE A 230 17.74 16.72 -3.60
CA PHE A 230 18.95 17.15 -2.90
C PHE A 230 20.18 16.26 -3.14
N MET A 231 19.99 14.97 -3.42
CA MET A 231 21.09 14.02 -3.62
C MET A 231 21.60 13.98 -5.07
N VAL A 232 20.68 14.08 -6.04
CA VAL A 232 21.00 13.99 -7.48
C VAL A 232 21.30 15.37 -8.06
N SER A 233 20.68 16.44 -7.54
CA SER A 233 20.94 17.82 -7.96
C SER A 233 21.53 18.61 -6.79
N PRO A 234 22.87 18.58 -6.59
CA PRO A 234 23.49 19.27 -5.45
C PRO A 234 23.42 20.80 -5.56
N VAL A 235 23.12 21.34 -6.75
CA VAL A 235 23.01 22.78 -7.02
C VAL A 235 21.55 23.23 -6.95
N ILE A 236 20.94 23.09 -5.78
CA ILE A 236 19.62 23.68 -5.50
C ILE A 236 19.84 25.05 -4.85
N GLU A 237 19.18 26.08 -5.40
CA GLU A 237 19.19 27.41 -4.82
C GLU A 237 18.67 27.38 -3.37
N ASP A 238 19.32 28.12 -2.48
CA ASP A 238 19.05 28.00 -1.05
C ASP A 238 17.60 28.25 -0.67
N ASP A 239 16.96 29.20 -1.35
CA ASP A 239 15.56 29.58 -1.16
C ASP A 239 14.59 28.50 -1.66
N GLU A 240 14.89 27.85 -2.78
CA GLU A 240 14.10 26.70 -3.25
C GLU A 240 14.24 25.53 -2.28
N GLY A 241 15.45 25.25 -1.81
CA GLY A 241 15.69 24.20 -0.82
C GLY A 241 14.93 24.44 0.49
N LYS A 242 14.90 25.69 0.98
CA LYS A 242 14.11 26.09 2.15
C LYS A 242 12.61 25.90 1.91
N ARG A 243 12.11 26.24 0.71
CA ARG A 243 10.70 26.06 0.34
C ARG A 243 10.30 24.58 0.37
N ILE A 244 11.10 23.70 -0.24
CA ILE A 244 10.83 22.25 -0.28
C ILE A 244 10.77 21.67 1.14
N VAL A 245 11.76 21.98 1.98
CA VAL A 245 11.79 21.50 3.37
C VAL A 245 10.61 22.09 4.17
N GLY A 246 10.29 23.38 3.98
CA GLY A 246 9.17 24.03 4.65
C GLY A 246 7.81 23.40 4.31
N GLU A 247 7.59 23.04 3.04
CA GLU A 247 6.40 22.31 2.61
C GLU A 247 6.30 20.93 3.28
N LEU A 248 7.42 20.19 3.36
CA LEU A 248 7.47 18.91 4.07
C LEU A 248 7.19 19.05 5.56
N VAL A 249 7.78 20.04 6.23
CA VAL A 249 7.54 20.28 7.67
C VAL A 249 6.05 20.55 7.93
N ASN A 250 5.37 21.29 7.07
CA ASN A 250 3.94 21.53 7.18
C ASN A 250 3.11 20.25 7.00
N LYS A 251 3.45 19.41 6.02
CA LYS A 251 2.83 18.08 5.83
C LYS A 251 3.06 17.18 7.04
N PHE A 252 4.28 17.18 7.59
CA PHE A 252 4.64 16.41 8.78
C PHE A 252 3.85 16.87 10.03
N ARG A 253 3.69 18.18 10.24
CA ARG A 253 2.86 18.73 11.33
C ARG A 253 1.40 18.29 11.22
N ARG A 254 0.84 18.33 10.00
CA ARG A 254 -0.52 17.84 9.74
C ARG A 254 -0.65 16.35 10.05
N LEU A 255 0.34 15.55 9.64
CA LEU A 255 0.39 14.13 9.93
C LEU A 255 0.45 13.86 11.45
N LYS A 256 1.29 14.59 12.20
CA LYS A 256 1.34 14.49 13.67
C LYS A 256 -0.01 14.79 14.31
N TYR A 257 -0.72 15.82 13.82
CA TYR A 257 -2.06 16.16 14.33
C TYR A 257 -3.07 15.02 14.10
N GLU A 258 -3.07 14.42 12.91
CA GLU A 258 -3.92 13.26 12.64
C GLU A 258 -3.55 12.05 13.51
N ALA A 259 -2.26 11.73 13.61
CA ALA A 259 -1.77 10.64 14.45
C ALA A 259 -2.25 10.78 15.91
N LYS A 260 -2.20 12.00 16.47
CA LYS A 260 -2.73 12.31 17.80
C LYS A 260 -4.24 12.08 17.90
N LYS A 261 -4.99 12.44 16.84
CA LYS A 261 -6.45 12.18 16.79
C LYS A 261 -6.74 10.68 16.80
N TYR A 262 -6.00 9.87 16.04
CA TYR A 262 -6.17 8.42 15.99
C TYR A 262 -5.81 7.75 17.33
N GLN A 263 -4.74 8.18 17.99
CA GLN A 263 -4.38 7.64 19.31
C GLN A 263 -5.46 7.91 20.36
N LYS A 264 -6.06 9.11 20.38
CA LYS A 264 -7.16 9.43 21.31
C LYS A 264 -8.39 8.53 21.09
N VAL A 265 -8.70 8.20 19.84
CA VAL A 265 -9.81 7.28 19.52
C VAL A 265 -9.48 5.86 19.96
N LYS A 266 -8.25 5.39 19.75
CA LYS A 266 -7.82 4.04 20.16
C LYS A 266 -7.90 3.85 21.67
N VAL A 267 -7.39 4.81 22.47
CA VAL A 267 -7.48 4.73 23.94
C VAL A 267 -8.93 4.66 24.40
N ARG A 268 -9.85 5.43 23.79
CA ARG A 268 -11.28 5.35 24.12
C ARG A 268 -11.88 4.00 23.74
N ARG A 269 -11.45 3.40 22.63
CA ARG A 269 -11.89 2.08 22.20
C ARG A 269 -11.39 0.99 23.13
N ASP A 270 -10.10 0.99 23.46
CA ASP A 270 -9.51 -0.03 24.34
C ASP A 270 -10.08 0.07 25.77
N VAL A 271 -10.36 1.28 26.26
CA VAL A 271 -11.05 1.50 27.55
C VAL A 271 -12.52 1.08 27.48
N ALA A 272 -13.22 1.37 26.38
CA ALA A 272 -14.59 0.92 26.19
C ALA A 272 -14.68 -0.61 26.03
N GLU A 273 -13.75 -1.23 25.31
CA GLU A 273 -13.69 -2.67 25.06
C GLU A 273 -13.38 -3.43 26.36
N LYS A 274 -12.44 -2.95 27.18
CA LYS A 274 -12.24 -3.45 28.55
C LYS A 274 -13.48 -3.29 29.43
N ARG A 275 -14.26 -2.22 29.24
CA ARG A 275 -15.51 -2.00 29.99
C ARG A 275 -16.68 -2.82 29.45
N VAL A 276 -16.59 -3.35 28.23
CA VAL A 276 -17.59 -4.20 27.58
C VAL A 276 -17.30 -5.69 27.85
N GLU A 277 -16.05 -6.10 28.09
CA GLU A 277 -15.73 -7.47 28.53
C GLU A 277 -16.44 -7.89 29.83
N GLU A 278 -16.86 -6.94 30.67
CA GLU A 278 -17.63 -7.21 31.90
C GLU A 278 -19.15 -6.94 31.76
N ARG A 279 -19.60 -6.40 30.63
CA ARG A 279 -21.04 -6.31 30.32
C ARG A 279 -21.43 -7.52 29.50
N GLU A 280 -22.08 -8.49 30.14
CA GLU A 280 -22.81 -9.53 29.41
C GLU A 280 -23.69 -8.87 28.34
N LEU A 281 -23.40 -9.17 27.07
CA LEU A 281 -24.23 -8.74 25.96
C LEU A 281 -25.68 -9.14 26.26
N PRO A 282 -26.64 -8.21 26.14
CA PRO A 282 -28.05 -8.53 26.27
C PRO A 282 -28.36 -9.74 25.40
N SER A 283 -28.94 -10.79 25.99
CA SER A 283 -29.24 -12.04 25.29
C SER A 283 -30.14 -11.86 24.06
N GLU A 284 -30.79 -10.71 23.94
CA GLU A 284 -31.66 -10.31 22.85
C GLU A 284 -30.91 -9.98 21.54
N ILE A 285 -29.61 -9.67 21.56
CA ILE A 285 -28.85 -9.25 20.36
C ILE A 285 -28.25 -10.44 19.59
N ILE A 286 -28.12 -11.60 20.23
CA ILE A 286 -27.46 -12.79 19.66
C ILE A 286 -28.11 -13.30 18.37
N PRO A 287 -29.46 -13.35 18.23
CA PRO A 287 -30.10 -13.80 16.99
C PRO A 287 -29.78 -12.92 15.77
N ASP A 288 -29.71 -11.60 15.99
CA ASP A 288 -29.45 -10.62 14.92
C ASP A 288 -28.00 -10.75 14.40
N VAL A 289 -27.05 -10.96 15.31
CA VAL A 289 -25.64 -11.20 14.96
C VAL A 289 -25.49 -12.51 14.17
N LEU A 290 -26.19 -13.58 14.55
CA LEU A 290 -26.16 -14.84 13.81
C LEU A 290 -26.73 -14.68 12.39
N GLN A 291 -27.82 -13.91 12.24
CA GLN A 291 -28.38 -13.60 10.92
C GLN A 291 -27.39 -12.83 10.04
N HIS A 292 -26.66 -11.86 10.60
CA HIS A 292 -25.60 -11.16 9.88
C HIS A 292 -24.45 -12.08 9.46
N VAL A 293 -24.03 -13.01 10.33
CA VAL A 293 -22.99 -13.99 10.01
C VAL A 293 -23.42 -14.88 8.85
N ASP A 294 -24.66 -15.37 8.86
CA ASP A 294 -25.20 -16.20 7.77
C ASP A 294 -25.30 -15.41 6.46
N GLN A 295 -25.66 -14.12 6.50
CA GLN A 295 -25.67 -13.26 5.31
C GLN A 295 -24.26 -13.04 4.76
N ILE A 296 -23.26 -12.83 5.62
CA ILE A 296 -21.86 -12.72 5.20
C ILE A 296 -21.39 -14.03 4.56
N GLN A 297 -21.75 -15.17 5.14
CA GLN A 297 -21.41 -16.49 4.59
C GLN A 297 -22.04 -16.69 3.20
N LYS A 298 -23.30 -16.30 3.01
CA LYS A 298 -23.94 -16.32 1.69
C LYS A 298 -23.21 -15.43 0.67
N ASN A 299 -22.84 -14.21 1.06
CA ASN A 299 -22.10 -13.31 0.17
C ASN A 299 -20.74 -13.90 -0.23
N LEU A 300 -20.05 -14.62 0.68
CA LEU A 300 -18.80 -15.31 0.37
C LEU A 300 -19.00 -16.44 -0.66
N GLU A 301 -20.11 -17.18 -0.59
CA GLU A 301 -20.45 -18.21 -1.58
C GLU A 301 -20.75 -17.62 -2.97
N GLU A 302 -21.42 -16.46 -3.02
CA GLU A 302 -21.65 -15.73 -4.26
C GLU A 302 -20.33 -15.27 -4.90
N ILE A 303 -19.42 -14.69 -4.09
CA ILE A 303 -18.09 -14.30 -4.53
C ILE A 303 -17.29 -15.50 -5.06
N ALA A 304 -17.33 -16.63 -4.36
CA ALA A 304 -16.69 -17.87 -4.82
C ALA A 304 -17.23 -18.32 -6.19
N THR A 305 -18.52 -18.13 -6.44
CA THR A 305 -19.16 -18.41 -7.74
C THR A 305 -18.67 -17.45 -8.82
N TYR A 306 -18.52 -16.16 -8.53
CA TYR A 306 -17.92 -15.21 -9.48
C TYR A 306 -16.47 -15.56 -9.80
N ASN A 307 -15.66 -15.94 -8.81
CA ASN A 307 -14.27 -16.36 -9.01
C ASN A 307 -14.18 -17.59 -9.93
N LYS A 308 -15.11 -18.55 -9.83
CA LYS A 308 -15.19 -19.68 -10.78
C LYS A 308 -15.45 -19.20 -12.21
N ARG A 309 -16.38 -18.26 -12.42
CA ARG A 309 -16.67 -17.70 -13.74
C ARG A 309 -15.47 -16.96 -14.32
N ILE A 310 -14.77 -16.17 -13.51
CA ILE A 310 -13.58 -15.44 -13.94
C ILE A 310 -12.47 -16.41 -14.36
N LYS A 311 -12.25 -17.51 -13.63
CA LYS A 311 -11.29 -18.56 -14.03
C LYS A 311 -11.61 -19.16 -15.39
N VAL A 312 -12.88 -19.42 -15.70
CA VAL A 312 -13.29 -19.91 -17.04
C VAL A 312 -12.95 -18.88 -18.12
N CYS A 313 -13.19 -17.59 -17.87
CA CYS A 313 -12.81 -16.51 -18.80
C CYS A 313 -11.29 -16.46 -19.01
N ILE A 314 -10.49 -16.57 -17.95
CA ILE A 314 -9.02 -16.59 -18.04
C ILE A 314 -8.54 -17.75 -18.90
N ASN A 315 -9.05 -18.96 -18.65
CA ASN A 315 -8.71 -20.14 -19.45
C ASN A 315 -9.06 -19.93 -20.93
N ARG A 316 -10.18 -19.25 -21.22
CA ARG A 316 -10.55 -18.91 -22.60
C ARG A 316 -9.58 -17.91 -23.23
N VAL A 317 -9.14 -16.90 -22.49
CA VAL A 317 -8.14 -15.93 -22.97
C VAL A 317 -6.79 -16.60 -23.20
N GLN A 318 -6.35 -17.47 -22.29
CA GLN A 318 -5.12 -18.27 -22.45
C GLN A 318 -5.17 -19.16 -23.69
N ASN A 319 -6.31 -19.83 -23.93
CA ASN A 319 -6.51 -20.61 -25.15
C ASN A 319 -6.43 -19.75 -26.42
N LEU A 320 -6.93 -18.51 -26.40
CA LEU A 320 -6.77 -17.57 -27.51
C LEU A 320 -5.31 -17.13 -27.67
N LEU A 321 -4.60 -16.86 -26.58
CA LEU A 321 -3.17 -16.52 -26.60
C LEU A 321 -2.34 -17.64 -27.24
N SER A 322 -2.58 -18.89 -26.87
CA SER A 322 -1.90 -20.03 -27.50
C SER A 322 -2.24 -20.21 -28.99
N ARG A 323 -3.40 -19.69 -29.47
CA ARG A 323 -3.68 -19.62 -30.92
C ARG A 323 -2.92 -18.48 -31.57
N TYR A 324 -2.81 -17.33 -30.91
CA TYR A 324 -2.00 -16.20 -31.40
C TYR A 324 -0.52 -16.55 -31.50
N GLU A 325 0.04 -17.25 -30.52
CA GLU A 325 1.43 -17.73 -30.55
C GLU A 325 1.69 -18.66 -31.74
N ARG A 326 0.75 -19.59 -32.02
CA ARG A 326 0.81 -20.44 -33.21
C ARG A 326 0.76 -19.63 -34.50
N LEU A 327 -0.13 -18.65 -34.59
CA LEU A 327 -0.22 -17.76 -35.74
C LEU A 327 1.07 -16.95 -35.92
N GLN A 328 1.65 -16.45 -34.83
CA GLN A 328 2.94 -15.75 -34.85
C GLN A 328 4.05 -16.66 -35.39
N ALA A 329 4.12 -17.91 -34.93
CA ALA A 329 5.11 -18.88 -35.44
C ALA A 329 4.96 -19.13 -36.95
N VAL A 330 3.74 -19.12 -37.49
CA VAL A 330 3.50 -19.20 -38.95
C VAL A 330 3.93 -17.93 -39.67
N LEU A 331 3.69 -16.75 -39.08
CA LEU A 331 4.12 -15.46 -39.64
C LEU A 331 5.65 -15.31 -39.67
N GLU A 332 6.35 -15.78 -38.64
CA GLU A 332 7.82 -15.72 -38.54
C GLU A 332 8.51 -16.56 -39.63
N ARG A 333 7.87 -17.63 -40.12
CA ARG A 333 8.37 -18.41 -41.26
C ARG A 333 8.38 -17.62 -42.57
N LYS A 334 7.60 -16.54 -42.68
CA LYS A 334 7.46 -15.72 -43.90
C LYS A 334 8.13 -14.35 -43.71
N PRO A 335 9.37 -14.13 -44.23
CA PRO A 335 10.12 -12.89 -43.97
C PRO A 335 9.43 -11.63 -44.52
N THR A 336 8.56 -11.76 -45.52
CA THR A 336 7.75 -10.66 -46.06
C THR A 336 6.75 -10.09 -45.05
N LEU A 337 6.43 -10.83 -43.98
CA LEU A 337 5.46 -10.45 -42.95
C LEU A 337 6.11 -10.05 -41.61
N ALA A 338 7.44 -9.87 -41.56
CA ALA A 338 8.17 -9.59 -40.32
C ALA A 338 7.62 -8.40 -39.52
N LYS A 339 7.17 -7.33 -40.20
CA LYS A 339 6.56 -6.16 -39.53
C LYS A 339 5.26 -6.51 -38.79
N VAL A 340 4.42 -7.35 -39.41
CA VAL A 340 3.16 -7.81 -38.81
C VAL A 340 3.48 -8.74 -37.64
N SER A 341 4.45 -9.64 -37.81
CA SER A 341 4.91 -10.54 -36.74
C SER A 341 5.38 -9.78 -35.51
N ASN A 342 6.18 -8.72 -35.67
CA ASN A 342 6.66 -7.92 -34.55
C ASN A 342 5.51 -7.24 -33.78
N TYR A 343 4.54 -6.66 -34.51
CA TYR A 343 3.37 -6.03 -33.89
C TYR A 343 2.51 -7.05 -33.11
N PHE A 344 2.32 -8.25 -33.66
CA PHE A 344 1.64 -9.35 -32.96
C PHE A 344 2.41 -9.80 -31.73
N GLY A 345 3.74 -9.90 -31.81
CA GLY A 345 4.59 -10.28 -30.69
C GLY A 345 4.53 -9.28 -29.52
N GLU A 346 4.56 -7.98 -29.80
CA GLU A 346 4.41 -6.93 -28.78
C GLU A 346 3.02 -6.98 -28.12
N THR A 347 1.97 -7.10 -28.92
CA THR A 347 0.58 -7.18 -28.43
C THR A 347 0.36 -8.43 -27.57
N THR A 348 0.88 -9.58 -28.00
CA THR A 348 0.76 -10.86 -27.28
C THR A 348 1.49 -10.80 -25.95
N LYS A 349 2.70 -10.22 -25.90
CA LYS A 349 3.44 -10.00 -24.65
C LYS A 349 2.65 -9.14 -23.65
N GLY A 350 2.03 -8.05 -24.13
CA GLY A 350 1.17 -7.21 -23.31
C GLY A 350 -0.01 -7.98 -22.70
N MET A 351 -0.73 -8.74 -23.53
CA MET A 351 -1.87 -9.55 -23.06
C MET A 351 -1.44 -10.64 -22.08
N VAL A 352 -0.31 -11.33 -22.31
CA VAL A 352 0.22 -12.34 -21.38
C VAL A 352 0.53 -11.72 -20.01
N GLN A 353 1.13 -10.52 -20.00
CA GLN A 353 1.42 -9.80 -18.77
C GLN A 353 0.15 -9.40 -18.01
N GLU A 354 -0.87 -8.90 -18.71
CA GLU A 354 -2.16 -8.54 -18.11
C GLU A 354 -2.89 -9.77 -17.53
N VAL A 355 -2.93 -10.88 -18.27
CA VAL A 355 -3.55 -12.13 -17.80
C VAL A 355 -2.84 -12.65 -16.55
N SER A 356 -1.51 -12.66 -16.54
CA SER A 356 -0.72 -13.06 -15.36
C SER A 356 -1.00 -12.14 -14.15
N GLY A 357 -1.14 -10.84 -14.38
CA GLY A 357 -1.53 -9.88 -13.34
C GLY A 357 -2.91 -10.19 -12.75
N ILE A 358 -3.90 -10.48 -13.59
CA ILE A 358 -5.25 -10.87 -13.15
C ILE A 358 -5.21 -12.19 -12.36
N GLU A 359 -4.45 -13.18 -12.80
CA GLU A 359 -4.31 -14.46 -12.09
C GLU A 359 -3.71 -14.30 -10.69
N ASN A 360 -2.67 -13.46 -10.56
CA ASN A 360 -2.05 -13.17 -9.27
C ASN A 360 -3.04 -12.46 -8.34
N TYR A 361 -3.77 -11.45 -8.84
CA TYR A 361 -4.80 -10.76 -8.07
C TYR A 361 -5.91 -11.71 -7.58
N ILE A 362 -6.38 -12.63 -8.43
CA ILE A 362 -7.38 -13.64 -8.04
C ILE A 362 -6.82 -14.59 -6.99
N ARG A 363 -5.54 -14.98 -7.10
CA ARG A 363 -4.90 -15.85 -6.11
C ARG A 363 -4.86 -15.18 -4.74
N GLU A 364 -4.47 -13.90 -4.68
CA GLU A 364 -4.45 -13.12 -3.44
C GLU A 364 -5.84 -12.95 -2.84
N LEU A 365 -6.83 -12.57 -3.66
CA LEU A 365 -8.22 -12.46 -3.21
C LEU A 365 -8.74 -13.76 -2.62
N ASN A 366 -8.47 -14.91 -3.26
CA ASN A 366 -8.89 -16.21 -2.72
C ASN A 366 -8.24 -16.48 -1.35
N GLY A 367 -6.97 -16.12 -1.16
CA GLY A 367 -6.30 -16.24 0.14
C GLY A 367 -6.97 -15.40 1.23
N ILE A 368 -7.33 -14.15 0.93
CA ILE A 368 -8.05 -13.27 1.87
C ILE A 368 -9.44 -13.83 2.21
N PHE A 369 -10.16 -14.34 1.21
CA PHE A 369 -11.49 -14.92 1.42
C PHE A 369 -11.44 -16.21 2.24
N GLU A 370 -10.44 -17.06 2.02
CA GLU A 370 -10.27 -18.30 2.79
C GLU A 370 -9.98 -18.00 4.27
N GLN A 371 -9.10 -17.04 4.55
CA GLN A 371 -8.85 -16.56 5.92
C GLN A 371 -10.09 -15.94 6.57
N SER A 372 -10.85 -15.16 5.81
CA SER A 372 -12.09 -14.53 6.29
C SER A 372 -13.17 -15.58 6.58
N ALA A 373 -13.29 -16.62 5.75
CA ALA A 373 -14.22 -17.72 5.98
C ALA A 373 -13.85 -18.53 7.23
N GLU A 374 -12.56 -18.79 7.45
CA GLU A 374 -12.09 -19.52 8.63
C GLU A 374 -12.30 -18.73 9.93
N THR A 375 -12.00 -17.42 9.92
CA THR A 375 -12.25 -16.55 11.08
C THR A 375 -13.74 -16.42 11.41
N LEU A 376 -14.63 -16.35 10.41
CA LEU A 376 -16.07 -16.35 10.62
C LEU A 376 -16.57 -17.68 11.20
N LYS A 377 -16.05 -18.81 10.71
CA LYS A 377 -16.36 -20.13 11.25
C LYS A 377 -15.98 -20.26 12.73
N GLN A 378 -14.80 -19.77 13.10
CA GLN A 378 -14.35 -19.74 14.50
C GLN A 378 -15.26 -18.85 15.37
N HIS A 379 -15.63 -17.66 14.90
CA HIS A 379 -16.55 -16.77 15.63
C HIS A 379 -17.93 -17.40 15.82
N LYS A 380 -18.47 -18.03 14.78
CA LYS A 380 -19.75 -18.75 14.85
C LYS A 380 -19.69 -19.88 15.89
N GLU A 381 -18.63 -20.68 15.89
CA GLU A 381 -18.44 -21.75 16.89
C GLU A 381 -18.34 -21.21 18.32
N ILE A 382 -17.68 -20.07 18.53
CA ILE A 382 -17.60 -19.41 19.84
C ILE A 382 -18.98 -18.92 20.29
N LEU A 383 -19.76 -18.31 19.38
CA LEU A 383 -21.12 -17.83 19.68
C LEU A 383 -22.08 -18.99 20.00
N GLU A 384 -21.99 -20.10 19.27
CA GLU A 384 -22.78 -21.31 19.52
C GLU A 384 -22.41 -21.95 20.87
N LYS A 385 -21.12 -22.06 21.20
CA LYS A 385 -20.70 -22.58 22.52
C LYS A 385 -21.22 -21.70 23.67
N LYS A 386 -21.19 -20.37 23.50
CA LYS A 386 -21.71 -19.41 24.49
C LYS A 386 -23.23 -19.51 24.66
N SER A 387 -23.98 -19.74 23.58
CA SER A 387 -25.45 -19.87 23.66
C SER A 387 -25.87 -21.16 24.38
N VAL A 388 -25.17 -22.28 24.16
CA VAL A 388 -25.44 -23.56 24.84
C VAL A 388 -25.13 -23.48 26.33
N ALA A 389 -23.98 -22.88 26.70
CA ALA A 389 -23.59 -22.72 28.11
C ALA A 389 -24.62 -21.91 28.92
N LYS A 390 -25.20 -20.85 28.32
CA LYS A 390 -26.22 -20.02 28.98
C LYS A 390 -27.58 -20.72 29.14
N GLY A 391 -27.85 -21.76 28.34
CA GLY A 391 -29.04 -22.60 28.48
C GLY A 391 -28.96 -23.64 29.60
N ALA A 392 -27.76 -24.11 29.93
CA ALA A 392 -27.57 -25.17 30.93
C ALA A 392 -27.67 -24.69 32.39
N ASP A 393 -27.35 -23.42 32.67
CA ASP A 393 -27.37 -22.85 34.04
C ASP A 393 -28.77 -22.38 34.48
N LYS A 394 -29.79 -22.56 33.63
CA LYS A 394 -31.21 -22.37 34.00
C LYS A 394 -31.87 -23.61 34.58
N THR A 395 -31.12 -24.64 35.00
CA THR A 395 -31.65 -25.64 35.92
C THR A 395 -31.99 -24.96 37.24
N GLU A 396 -33.25 -24.55 37.32
CA GLU A 396 -34.02 -24.17 38.49
C GLU A 396 -33.34 -24.68 39.76
N LYS A 397 -32.64 -23.78 40.47
CA LYS A 397 -32.54 -23.95 41.92
C LYS A 397 -33.99 -24.09 42.38
N PRO A 398 -34.40 -25.23 42.97
CA PRO A 398 -35.73 -25.36 43.52
C PRO A 398 -35.88 -24.19 44.49
N VAL A 399 -36.82 -23.29 44.18
CA VAL A 399 -37.20 -22.21 45.06
C VAL A 399 -37.66 -22.89 46.34
N SER A 400 -36.77 -22.92 47.33
CA SER A 400 -37.13 -23.33 48.69
C SER A 400 -38.35 -22.50 49.08
N PRO A 401 -39.44 -23.14 49.56
CA PRO A 401 -40.66 -22.43 49.93
C PRO A 401 -40.31 -21.28 50.85
N VAL A 402 -40.70 -20.07 50.45
CA VAL A 402 -40.62 -18.89 51.31
C VAL A 402 -41.55 -19.16 52.48
N GLU A 403 -40.96 -19.47 53.64
CA GLU A 403 -41.69 -19.40 54.91
C GLU A 403 -42.15 -17.95 55.08
N TYR A 404 -43.47 -17.76 55.10
CA TYR A 404 -44.11 -16.52 55.46
C TYR A 404 -43.81 -16.21 56.93
N GLY A 405 -42.69 -15.54 57.16
CA GLY A 405 -42.34 -14.93 58.43
C GLY A 405 -43.19 -13.67 58.66
N GLU A 406 -44.17 -13.84 59.55
CA GLU A 406 -44.57 -12.91 60.62
C GLU A 406 -44.79 -11.42 60.26
N GLU A 407 -46.07 -11.03 60.36
CA GLU A 407 -46.58 -9.68 60.32
C GLU A 407 -45.84 -8.75 61.29
N VAL A 408 -45.16 -7.73 60.77
CA VAL A 408 -44.66 -6.60 61.57
C VAL A 408 -45.77 -5.53 61.62
N PRO A 409 -46.20 -5.07 62.81
CA PRO A 409 -47.25 -4.08 62.94
C PRO A 409 -46.74 -2.68 62.53
N VAL A 410 -47.58 -1.99 61.78
CA VAL A 410 -47.38 -0.61 61.31
C VAL A 410 -47.46 0.34 62.51
N GLU A 411 -46.33 0.84 62.98
CA GLU A 411 -46.29 1.97 63.91
C GLU A 411 -46.51 3.28 63.15
N ALA A 412 -47.53 4.01 63.59
CA ALA A 412 -47.95 5.29 63.06
C ALA A 412 -46.90 6.38 63.34
N VAL A 413 -46.32 6.93 62.29
CA VAL A 413 -45.54 8.18 62.35
C VAL A 413 -46.54 9.33 62.34
N LYS A 414 -46.63 10.06 63.45
CA LYS A 414 -47.31 11.35 63.55
C LYS A 414 -46.40 12.41 62.93
N GLU A 415 -46.94 13.15 61.97
CA GLU A 415 -46.41 14.44 61.52
C GLU A 415 -46.66 15.47 62.62
N ASP A 416 -45.59 16.03 63.19
CA ASP A 416 -45.64 17.30 63.89
C ASP A 416 -45.29 18.40 62.89
N VAL A 417 -46.30 19.24 62.61
CA VAL A 417 -46.23 20.52 61.93
C VAL A 417 -46.01 21.57 63.02
N ASP A 418 -44.95 22.36 62.92
CA ASP A 418 -44.81 23.61 63.69
C ASP A 418 -44.44 24.78 62.76
N GLU A 419 -45.10 25.91 63.05
CA GLU A 419 -45.16 27.21 62.36
C GLU A 419 -43.87 28.05 62.36
#